data_AF-A0A924BXT1-F1
#
_entry.id   AF-A0A924BXT1-F1
#
_cell.length_a   1.000
_cell.length_b   1.000
_cell.length_c   1.000
_cell.angle_alpha   90.00
_cell.angle_beta   90.00
_cell.angle_gamma   90.00
#
_symmetry.space_group_name_H-M   'P 1'
#
loop_
_entity.id
_entity.type
_entity.pdbx_description
1 polymer ?
#
loop_
_entity_poly.entity_id
_entity_poly.type
_entity_poly.pdbx_seq_one_letter_code
_entity_poly.pdbx_strand_id
1 'polypeptide(L)' 'MHIWHHGKTLPNKNGINFAISLSIWDYIFKTDYIPSDGKNIELGFQNEESFPQTFVMQESVYNLKNKFYENKN' A
#
# COMPACT_ATOMS: atom_id res chain seq x y z
N MET A 1 -12.50 1.43 6.88
CA MET A 1 -12.06 2.31 5.79
C MET A 1 -10.56 2.17 5.55
N HIS A 2 -9.69 2.68 6.44
CA HIS A 2 -8.23 2.64 6.23
C HIS A 2 -7.65 1.25 5.92
N ILE A 3 -8.16 0.16 6.50
CA ILE A 3 -7.69 -1.20 6.16
C ILE A 3 -7.84 -1.54 4.67
N TRP A 4 -8.90 -1.08 4.01
CA TRP A 4 -9.14 -1.29 2.58
C TRP A 4 -8.13 -0.55 1.69
N HIS A 5 -7.51 0.54 2.19
CA HIS A 5 -6.41 1.20 1.49
C HIS A 5 -5.19 0.27 1.32
N HIS A 6 -4.96 -0.62 2.30
CA HIS A 6 -3.86 -1.60 2.30
C HIS A 6 -4.22 -2.93 1.64
N GLY A 7 -5.41 -3.05 1.06
CA GLY A 7 -5.84 -4.25 0.36
C GLY A 7 -4.93 -4.53 -0.83
N LYS A 8 -4.49 -5.78 -0.97
CA LYS A 8 -3.63 -6.22 -2.09
C LYS A 8 -4.29 -6.00 -3.45
N THR A 9 -5.62 -6.13 -3.49
CA THR A 9 -6.43 -5.83 -4.67
C THR A 9 -7.16 -4.50 -4.46
N LEU A 10 -6.91 -3.54 -5.35
CA LEU A 10 -7.54 -2.22 -5.33
C LEU A 10 -8.72 -2.17 -6.31
N PRO A 11 -9.87 -1.56 -5.93
CA PRO A 11 -11.02 -1.40 -6.81
C PRO A 11 -10.79 -0.32 -7.88
N ASN A 12 -9.81 0.56 -7.69
CA ASN A 12 -9.44 1.63 -8.60
C ASN A 12 -7.92 1.69 -8.76
N LYS A 13 -7.45 1.91 -10.00
CA LYS A 13 -6.03 2.11 -10.32
C LYS A 13 -5.40 3.25 -9.53
N ASN A 14 -6.17 4.30 -9.23
CA ASN A 14 -5.67 5.47 -8.51
C ASN A 14 -5.64 5.28 -6.99
N GLY A 15 -6.18 4.18 -6.46
CA GLY A 15 -6.32 3.93 -5.03
C GLY A 15 -7.66 4.43 -4.47
N ILE A 16 -7.81 4.28 -3.16
CA ILE A 16 -9.00 4.57 -2.36
C ILE A 16 -8.58 4.97 -0.95
N ASN A 17 -9.48 5.56 -0.17
CA ASN A 17 -9.35 5.67 1.29
C ASN A 17 -8.05 6.36 1.75
N PHE A 18 -7.77 7.54 1.20
CA PHE A 18 -6.49 8.22 1.40
C PHE A 18 -6.37 8.86 2.78
N ALA A 19 -7.48 9.17 3.43
CA ALA A 19 -7.43 9.79 4.74
C ALA A 19 -7.01 8.77 5.81
N ILE A 20 -6.03 9.18 6.62
CA ILE A 20 -5.47 8.34 7.68
C ILE A 20 -6.29 8.49 8.97
N SER A 21 -6.48 9.72 9.45
CA SER A 21 -7.18 9.99 10.72
C SER A 21 -8.55 10.64 10.55
N LEU A 22 -8.73 11.48 9.52
CA LEU A 22 -9.97 12.22 9.29
C LEU A 22 -10.62 11.84 7.96
N SER A 23 -11.50 10.83 7.99
CA SER A 23 -12.13 10.23 6.81
C SER A 23 -13.07 11.15 6.02
N ILE A 24 -13.40 12.34 6.53
CA ILE A 24 -14.35 13.25 5.88
C ILE A 24 -13.93 13.63 4.46
N TRP A 25 -12.61 13.73 4.23
CA TRP A 25 -12.07 14.07 2.93
C TRP A 25 -12.38 13.01 1.87
N ASP A 26 -12.37 11.73 2.23
CA ASP A 26 -12.70 10.66 1.30
C ASP A 26 -14.15 10.73 0.84
N TYR A 27 -15.08 11.15 1.69
CA TYR A 27 -16.47 11.38 1.30
C TYR A 27 -16.66 12.63 0.44
N ILE A 28 -15.93 13.72 0.75
CA ILE A 28 -16.00 14.97 -0.04
C ILE A 28 -15.49 14.75 -1.46
N PHE A 29 -14.37 14.03 -1.60
CA PHE A 29 -13.74 13.76 -2.89
C PHE A 29 -14.15 12.43 -3.54
N LYS A 30 -15.08 11.69 -2.90
CA LYS A 30 -15.61 10.41 -3.39
C LYS A 30 -14.54 9.34 -3.64
N THR A 31 -13.58 9.26 -2.73
CA THR A 31 -12.53 8.24 -2.70
C THR A 31 -12.76 7.19 -1.63
N ASP A 32 -13.90 7.24 -0.93
CA ASP A 32 -14.30 6.26 0.07
C ASP A 32 -14.69 4.91 -0.55
N TYR A 33 -14.24 3.82 0.08
CA TYR A 33 -14.55 2.45 -0.31
C TYR A 33 -14.57 1.52 0.92
N ILE A 34 -15.74 0.99 1.25
CA ILE A 34 -15.94 0.12 2.43
C ILE A 34 -17.00 -0.96 2.11
N PRO A 35 -16.66 -2.01 1.33
CA PRO A 35 -17.64 -3.00 0.88
C PRO A 35 -18.10 -3.96 2.00
N SER A 36 -17.27 -4.18 3.02
CA SER A 36 -17.59 -5.03 4.18
C SER A 36 -16.64 -4.78 5.36
N ASP A 37 -16.83 -5.52 6.45
CA ASP A 37 -15.87 -5.62 7.55
C ASP A 37 -14.52 -6.13 7.01
N GLY A 38 -13.48 -5.32 7.19
CA GLY A 38 -12.16 -5.54 6.61
C GLY A 38 -11.30 -6.58 7.35
N LYS A 39 -11.82 -7.23 8.40
CA LYS A 39 -11.04 -8.15 9.24
C LYS A 39 -10.30 -9.26 8.46
N ASN A 40 -10.90 -9.76 7.37
CA ASN A 40 -10.40 -10.92 6.62
C ASN A 40 -9.86 -10.57 5.23
N ILE A 41 -9.54 -9.31 4.96
CA ILE A 41 -9.02 -8.94 3.63
C ILE A 41 -7.57 -9.39 3.46
N GLU A 42 -7.19 -9.72 2.23
CA GLU A 42 -5.80 -9.95 1.88
C GLU A 42 -5.07 -8.60 1.81
N LEU A 43 -4.04 -8.45 2.63
CA LEU A 43 -3.16 -7.30 2.67
C LEU A 43 -1.88 -7.62 1.90
N GLY A 44 -1.21 -6.61 1.38
CA GLY A 44 0.09 -6.78 0.75
C GLY A 44 0.24 -6.02 -0.56
N PHE A 45 1.25 -6.40 -1.33
CA PHE A 45 1.55 -5.78 -2.62
C PHE A 45 2.06 -6.82 -3.63
N GLN A 46 2.16 -6.41 -4.89
CA GLN A 46 2.60 -7.30 -5.96
C GLN A 46 4.04 -7.79 -5.72
N ASN A 47 4.25 -9.11 -5.85
CA ASN A 47 5.52 -9.80 -5.61
C ASN A 47 6.01 -9.77 -4.15
N GLU A 48 5.12 -9.63 -3.17
CA GLU A 48 5.46 -9.71 -1.75
C GLU A 48 6.21 -11.00 -1.37
N GLU A 49 5.96 -12.12 -2.06
CA GLU A 49 6.65 -13.40 -1.84
C GLU A 49 8.15 -13.30 -2.07
N SER A 50 8.57 -12.42 -2.98
CA SER A 50 9.98 -12.12 -3.27
C SER A 50 10.56 -11.02 -2.39
N PHE A 51 9.72 -10.39 -1.56
CA PHE A 51 10.16 -9.33 -0.66
C PHE A 51 10.99 -9.92 0.48
N PRO A 52 12.10 -9.27 0.88
CA PRO A 52 12.94 -9.77 1.97
C PRO A 52 12.13 -9.96 3.25
N GLN A 53 12.35 -11.09 3.93
CA GLN A 53 11.60 -11.46 5.15
C GLN A 53 12.33 -11.09 6.45
N THR A 54 13.59 -10.63 6.36
CA THR A 54 14.39 -10.24 7.51
C THR A 54 14.59 -8.73 7.55
N PHE A 55 14.48 -8.14 8.74
CA PHE A 55 14.58 -6.69 8.95
C PHE A 55 15.81 -6.07 8.26
N VAL A 56 17.00 -6.64 8.50
CA VAL A 56 18.26 -6.13 7.92
C VAL A 56 18.23 -6.15 6.39
N MET A 57 17.61 -7.17 5.79
CA MET A 57 17.54 -7.32 4.34
C MET A 57 16.48 -6.39 3.74
N GLN A 58 15.36 -6.15 4.42
CA GLN A 58 14.35 -5.16 4.00
C GLN A 58 14.95 -3.76 3.93
N GLU A 59 15.65 -3.35 4.99
CA GLU A 59 16.30 -2.03 5.08
C GLU A 59 17.46 -1.87 4.09
N SER A 60 18.24 -2.93 3.82
CA SER A 60 19.40 -2.84 2.93
C SER A 60 19.08 -3.01 1.44
N VAL A 61 18.27 -4.00 1.07
CA VAL A 61 17.99 -4.32 -0.35
C VAL A 61 17.20 -3.20 -1.02
N TYR A 62 16.22 -2.61 -0.33
CA TYR A 62 15.45 -1.50 -0.88
C TYR A 62 16.33 -0.27 -1.14
N ASN A 63 17.15 0.12 -0.15
CA ASN A 63 18.03 1.28 -0.25
C ASN A 63 19.16 1.11 -1.27
N LEU A 64 19.72 -0.10 -1.39
CA LEU A 64 20.80 -0.38 -2.35
C LEU A 64 20.29 -0.50 -3.78
N LYS A 65 19.14 -1.13 -4.01
CA LYS A 65 18.57 -1.28 -5.36
C LYS A 65 18.20 0.10 -5.92
N ASN A 66 17.55 0.96 -5.15
CA ASN A 66 17.19 2.32 -5.59
C ASN A 66 18.43 3.19 -5.89
N LYS A 67 19.47 3.16 -5.05
CA LYS A 67 20.73 3.87 -5.31
C LYS A 67 21.46 3.42 -6.57
N PHE A 68 21.35 2.14 -6.95
CA PHE A 68 21.95 1.62 -8.18
C PHE A 68 21.20 2.04 -9.45
N TYR A 69 19.89 2.27 -9.37
CA TYR A 69 19.09 2.77 -10.51
C TYR A 69 19.19 4.29 -10.66
N GLU A 70 19.28 5.05 -9.57
CA GLU A 70 19.48 6.51 -9.62
C GLU A 70 20.87 6.90 -10.17
N ASN A 71 21.93 6.14 -9.84
CA ASN A 71 23.29 6.42 -10.34
C ASN A 71 23.54 5.97 -11.80
N LYS A 72 22.53 5.42 -12.49
CA LYS A 72 22.63 5.00 -13.91
C LYS A 72 21.88 5.91 -14.89
N ASN A 73 21.25 6.99 -14.40
CA ASN A 73 20.69 8.08 -15.19
C ASN A 73 21.49 9.36 -14.96
#